data_AF-A0A7Y2K1Y9-F1
#
_entry.id   AF-A0A7Y2K1Y9-F1
#
_cell.length_a   1.000
_cell.length_b   1.000
_cell.length_c   1.000
_cell.angle_alpha   90.00
_cell.angle_beta   90.00
_cell.angle_gamma   90.00
#
_symmetry.space_group_name_H-M   'P 1'
#
loop_
_entity.id
_entity.type
_entity.pdbx_description
1 polymer ?
#
loop_
_entity_poly.entity_id
_entity_poly.type
_entity_poly.pdbx_seq_one_letter_code
_entity_poly.pdbx_strand_id
1 'polypeptide(L)'
;MAKPPSLLSLLLILVVLAVFGVVGAKYMLGSHSDSTLRQLGTVWPGIATMPQPDRDFLVELALTCNVAARQPVRAEVVDCLRSAATGMRPAPTERLERLVREAPPSR
;
A
#
# COMPACT_ATOMS: atom_id res chain seq x y z
N MET A 1 37.18 -26.23 -20.67
CA MET A 1 36.76 -25.24 -21.70
C MET A 1 35.33 -24.84 -21.43
N ALA A 2 35.10 -23.64 -20.90
CA ALA A 2 33.76 -23.13 -20.65
C ALA A 2 33.14 -22.67 -21.98
N LYS A 3 32.05 -23.32 -22.40
CA LYS A 3 31.31 -22.96 -23.62
C LYS A 3 30.65 -21.60 -23.37
N PRO A 4 30.82 -20.60 -24.26
CA PRO A 4 30.21 -19.29 -24.04
C PRO A 4 28.69 -19.47 -23.92
N PRO A 5 28.06 -18.89 -22.89
CA PRO A 5 26.63 -19.03 -22.70
C PRO A 5 25.91 -18.47 -23.93
N SER A 6 25.04 -19.28 -24.52
CA SER A 6 24.18 -18.84 -25.63
C SER A 6 23.36 -17.62 -25.19
N LEU A 7 23.18 -16.64 -26.08
CA LEU A 7 22.32 -15.47 -25.86
C LEU A 7 20.91 -15.86 -25.37
N LEU A 8 20.41 -17.01 -25.83
CA LEU A 8 19.13 -17.57 -25.43
C LEU A 8 19.11 -17.97 -23.94
N SER A 9 20.23 -18.49 -23.44
CA SER A 9 20.41 -18.81 -22.02
C SER A 9 20.46 -17.55 -21.15
N LEU A 10 21.15 -16.51 -21.61
CA LEU A 10 21.20 -15.21 -20.93
C LEU A 10 19.81 -14.54 -20.85
N LEU A 11 19.04 -14.56 -21.94
CA LEU A 11 17.67 -14.04 -21.95
C LEU A 11 16.76 -14.81 -20.99
N LEU A 12 16.87 -16.15 -20.95
CA LEU A 12 16.10 -16.97 -20.02
C LEU A 12 16.41 -16.62 -18.55
N ILE A 13 17.70 -16.45 -18.23
CA ILE A 13 18.13 -16.05 -16.88
C ILE A 13 17.56 -14.68 -16.51
N LEU A 14 17.60 -13.70 -17.42
CA LEU A 14 17.01 -12.37 -17.19
C LEU A 14 15.50 -12.43 -16.96
N VAL A 15 14.78 -13.24 -17.74
CA VAL A 15 13.33 -13.43 -17.56
C VAL A 15 13.03 -14.05 -16.20
N VAL A 16 13.78 -15.08 -15.80
CA VAL A 16 13.61 -15.71 -14.48
C VAL A 16 13.88 -14.70 -13.36
N LEU A 17 14.97 -13.94 -13.43
CA LEU A 17 15.28 -12.90 -12.44
C LEU A 17 14.19 -11.82 -12.38
N ALA A 18 13.65 -11.39 -13.51
CA ALA A 18 12.57 -10.41 -13.56
C ALA A 18 11.28 -10.95 -12.91
N VAL A 19 10.91 -12.21 -13.18
CA VAL A 19 9.73 -12.85 -12.56
C VAL A 19 9.91 -12.97 -11.05
N PHE A 20 11.08 -13.43 -10.59
CA PHE A 20 11.39 -13.50 -9.16
C PHE A 20 11.37 -12.12 -8.49
N GLY A 21 11.90 -11.09 -9.16
CA GLY A 21 11.83 -9.71 -8.67
C GLY A 21 10.39 -9.20 -8.52
N VAL A 22 9.54 -9.45 -9.52
CA VAL A 22 8.12 -9.04 -9.49
C VAL A 22 7.35 -9.79 -8.41
N VAL A 23 7.54 -11.10 -8.28
CA VAL A 23 6.85 -11.93 -7.26
C VAL A 23 7.33 -11.57 -5.86
N GLY A 24 8.65 -11.38 -5.67
CA GLY A 24 9.22 -10.98 -4.38
C GLY A 24 8.74 -9.61 -3.93
N ALA A 25 8.67 -8.63 -4.84
CA ALA A 25 8.11 -7.32 -4.57
C ALA A 25 6.63 -7.41 -4.16
N LYS A 26 5.83 -8.22 -4.87
CA LYS A 26 4.42 -8.46 -4.52
C LYS A 26 4.25 -9.09 -3.15
N TYR A 27 5.12 -10.01 -2.76
CA TYR A 27 5.05 -10.70 -1.47
C TYR A 27 5.41 -9.77 -0.30
N MET A 28 6.44 -8.93 -0.44
CA MET A 28 6.76 -7.92 0.57
C MET A 28 5.71 -6.81 0.63
N LEU A 29 5.11 -6.41 -0.50
CA LEU A 29 3.97 -5.51 -0.48
C LEU A 29 2.77 -6.12 0.25
N GLY A 30 2.54 -7.44 0.12
CA GLY A 30 1.45 -8.15 0.78
C GLY A 30 1.53 -8.12 2.31
N SER A 31 2.70 -8.41 2.89
CA SER A 31 2.87 -8.36 4.35
C SER A 31 2.79 -6.94 4.93
N HIS A 32 3.27 -5.94 4.18
CA HIS A 32 3.10 -4.53 4.54
C HIS A 32 1.64 -4.07 4.43
N SER A 33 0.86 -4.71 3.54
CA SER A 33 -0.56 -4.42 3.37
C SER A 33 -1.38 -4.91 4.57
N ASP A 34 -1.05 -6.06 5.18
CA ASP A 34 -1.78 -6.56 6.36
C ASP A 34 -1.61 -5.66 7.59
N SER A 35 -0.39 -5.19 7.88
CA SER A 35 -0.16 -4.24 8.98
C SER A 35 -0.85 -2.91 8.73
N THR A 36 -0.78 -2.42 7.47
CA THR A 36 -1.47 -1.22 7.01
C THR A 36 -2.99 -1.33 7.17
N LEU A 37 -3.59 -2.45 6.77
CA LEU A 37 -5.02 -2.70 6.91
C LEU A 37 -5.45 -2.74 8.38
N ARG A 38 -4.62 -3.30 9.28
CA ARG A 38 -4.90 -3.28 10.73
C ARG A 38 -4.92 -1.86 11.29
N GLN A 39 -3.97 -1.00 10.92
CA GLN A 39 -4.00 0.41 11.37
C GLN A 39 -5.14 1.19 10.76
N LEU A 40 -5.42 1.01 9.46
CA LEU A 40 -6.58 1.63 8.84
C LEU A 40 -7.88 1.15 9.50
N GLY A 41 -7.91 -0.09 10.01
CA GLY A 41 -8.97 -0.64 10.84
C GLY A 41 -9.29 0.15 12.11
N THR A 42 -8.34 0.95 12.63
CA THR A 42 -8.59 1.84 13.78
C THR A 42 -9.51 3.01 13.45
N VAL A 43 -9.54 3.43 12.18
CA VAL A 43 -10.41 4.50 11.67
C VAL A 43 -11.64 3.91 10.98
N TRP A 44 -11.46 2.82 10.24
CA TRP A 44 -12.51 2.11 9.50
C TRP A 44 -12.54 0.62 9.90
N PRO A 45 -13.26 0.24 10.97
CA PRO A 45 -13.35 -1.15 11.44
C PRO A 45 -13.84 -2.15 10.37
N GLY A 46 -14.56 -1.65 9.36
CA GLY A 46 -15.05 -2.42 8.21
C GLY A 46 -14.23 -2.22 6.93
N ILE A 47 -12.94 -1.88 7.01
CA ILE A 47 -12.15 -1.60 5.80
C ILE A 47 -12.11 -2.77 4.80
N ALA A 48 -12.20 -4.01 5.28
CA ALA A 48 -12.27 -5.19 4.42
C ALA A 48 -13.57 -5.26 3.58
N THR A 49 -14.67 -4.67 4.08
CA THR A 49 -15.98 -4.64 3.38
C THR A 49 -16.19 -3.34 2.59
N MET A 50 -15.26 -2.39 2.66
CA MET A 50 -15.29 -1.15 1.89
C MET A 50 -15.14 -1.46 0.38
N PRO A 51 -15.75 -0.66 -0.52
CA PRO A 51 -15.52 -0.79 -1.95
C PRO A 51 -14.03 -0.84 -2.27
N GLN A 52 -13.63 -1.80 -3.10
CA GLN A 52 -12.25 -2.00 -3.54
C GLN A 52 -11.53 -0.71 -3.97
N PRO A 53 -12.13 0.20 -4.79
CA PRO A 53 -11.43 1.43 -5.18
C PRO A 53 -11.17 2.40 -4.04
N ASP A 54 -11.97 2.40 -2.97
CA ASP A 54 -11.76 3.26 -1.80
C ASP A 54 -10.74 2.63 -0.84
N ARG A 55 -10.82 1.31 -0.65
CA ARG A 55 -9.83 0.57 0.12
C ARG A 55 -8.44 0.70 -0.48
N ASP A 56 -8.29 0.48 -1.78
CA ASP A 56 -7.00 0.53 -2.47
C ASP A 56 -6.40 1.94 -2.38
N PHE A 57 -7.25 2.98 -2.50
CA PHE A 57 -6.86 4.38 -2.29
C PHE A 57 -6.33 4.65 -0.87
N LEU A 58 -7.03 4.16 0.16
CA LEU A 58 -6.58 4.30 1.55
C LEU A 58 -5.28 3.54 1.83
N VAL A 59 -5.13 2.34 1.26
CA VAL A 59 -3.90 1.54 1.38
C VAL A 59 -2.73 2.25 0.71
N GLU A 60 -2.92 2.82 -0.48
CA GLU A 60 -1.87 3.56 -1.19
C GLU A 60 -1.38 4.78 -0.40
N LEU A 61 -2.31 5.58 0.14
CA LEU A 61 -1.96 6.70 1.02
C LEU A 61 -1.25 6.23 2.30
N ALA A 62 -1.72 5.15 2.89
CA ALA A 62 -1.17 4.59 4.11
C ALA A 62 0.25 4.03 3.91
N LEU A 63 0.52 3.43 2.75
CA LEU A 63 1.86 3.03 2.35
C LEU A 63 2.77 4.25 2.16
N THR A 64 2.24 5.30 1.53
CA THR A 64 2.98 6.55 1.26
C THR A 64 3.43 7.24 2.55
N CYS A 65 2.57 7.32 3.57
CA CYS A 65 2.92 7.91 4.87
C CYS A 65 3.53 6.90 5.86
N ASN A 66 3.66 5.63 5.45
CA ASN A 66 4.07 4.49 6.26
C ASN A 66 3.28 4.37 7.57
N VAL A 67 1.95 4.23 7.46
CA VAL A 67 1.05 4.13 8.62
C VAL A 67 1.48 3.01 9.56
N ALA A 68 2.04 1.91 9.03
CA ALA A 68 2.64 0.78 9.76
C ALA A 68 3.50 1.21 10.96
N ALA A 69 4.27 2.29 10.81
CA ALA A 69 5.19 2.81 11.81
C ALA A 69 4.57 3.84 12.78
N ARG A 70 3.30 4.21 12.61
CA ARG A 70 2.59 5.21 13.43
C ARG A 70 1.87 4.57 14.61
N GLN A 71 1.50 5.40 15.60
CA GLN A 71 0.65 4.92 16.68
C GLN A 71 -0.72 4.50 16.14
N PRO A 72 -1.32 3.40 16.63
CA PRO A 72 -2.62 2.91 16.18
C PRO A 72 -3.77 3.73 16.78
N VAL A 73 -3.71 5.06 16.62
CA VAL A 73 -4.69 6.02 17.13
C VAL A 73 -5.34 6.71 15.95
N ARG A 74 -6.67 6.89 16.01
CA ARG A 74 -7.45 7.47 14.90
C ARG A 74 -6.90 8.81 14.40
N ALA A 75 -6.53 9.72 15.31
CA ALA A 75 -5.96 11.02 14.96
C ALA A 75 -4.64 10.88 14.19
N GLU A 76 -3.71 10.07 14.70
CA GLU A 76 -2.39 9.82 14.09
C GLU A 76 -2.51 9.18 12.70
N VAL A 77 -3.43 8.23 12.54
CA VAL A 77 -3.69 7.58 11.24
C VAL A 77 -4.26 8.59 10.23
N VAL A 78 -5.24 9.40 10.63
CA VAL A 78 -5.84 10.40 9.74
C VAL A 78 -4.83 11.48 9.35
N ASP A 79 -4.01 11.95 10.29
CA ASP A 79 -2.99 12.98 10.01
C ASP A 79 -1.88 12.45 9.10
N CYS A 80 -1.48 11.19 9.27
CA CYS A 80 -0.59 10.48 8.33
C CYS A 80 -1.18 10.49 6.91
N LEU A 81 -2.45 10.09 6.76
CA LEU A 81 -3.13 10.04 5.45
C LEU A 81 -3.27 11.44 4.82
N ARG A 82 -3.58 12.47 5.62
CA ARG A 82 -3.64 13.85 5.14
C ARG A 82 -2.29 14.33 4.63
N SER A 83 -1.21 14.02 5.35
CA SER A 83 0.14 14.37 4.93
C SER A 83 0.52 13.72 3.59
N ALA A 84 0.17 12.45 3.39
CA ALA A 84 0.35 11.76 2.11
C ALA A 84 -0.49 12.39 0.98
N ALA A 85 -1.76 12.71 1.26
CA ALA A 85 -2.64 13.34 0.28
C ALA A 85 -2.12 14.73 -0.16
N THR A 86 -1.51 15.50 0.74
CA THR A 86 -0.89 16.79 0.38
C THR A 86 0.39 16.65 -0.46
N GLY A 87 1.10 15.52 -0.36
CA GLY A 87 2.32 15.24 -1.12
C GLY A 87 2.08 14.65 -2.52
N MET A 88 0.86 14.19 -2.81
CA MET A 88 0.50 13.49 -4.06
C MET A 88 -0.14 14.45 -5.07
N ARG A 89 0.14 14.29 -6.38
CA ARG A 89 -0.50 15.08 -7.45
C ARG A 89 -1.23 14.17 -8.46
N PRO A 90 -2.51 14.44 -8.78
CA PRO A 90 -3.37 15.49 -8.21
C PRO A 90 -3.71 15.21 -6.73
N ALA A 91 -3.88 16.26 -5.92
CA ALA A 91 -4.11 16.15 -4.48
C ALA A 91 -5.46 15.48 -4.20
N PRO A 92 -5.51 14.27 -3.62
CA PRO A 92 -6.75 13.55 -3.42
C PRO A 92 -7.42 13.90 -2.08
N THR A 93 -7.07 15.05 -1.49
CA THR A 93 -7.51 15.48 -0.15
C THR A 93 -9.03 15.51 -0.02
N GLU A 94 -9.76 15.92 -1.05
CA GLU A 94 -11.23 15.94 -1.03
C GLU A 94 -11.85 14.55 -0.91
N ARG A 95 -11.26 13.55 -1.59
CA ARG A 95 -11.69 12.16 -1.50
C ARG A 95 -11.41 11.59 -0.11
N LEU A 96 -10.22 11.87 0.43
CA LEU A 96 -9.85 11.46 1.78
C LEU A 96 -10.81 12.05 2.82
N GLU A 97 -11.06 13.36 2.79
CA GLU A 97 -11.94 14.02 3.76
C GLU A 97 -13.38 13.49 3.70
N ARG A 98 -13.86 13.08 2.52
CA ARG A 98 -15.16 12.40 2.38
C ARG A 98 -15.18 11.07 3.14
N LEU A 99 -14.17 10.22 2.91
CA LEU A 99 -14.06 8.91 3.58
C LEU A 99 -13.86 9.03 5.09
N VAL A 100 -13.15 10.06 5.54
CA VAL A 100 -12.95 10.35 6.98
C VAL A 100 -14.25 10.80 7.65
N ARG A 101 -15.09 11.58 6.95
CA ARG A 101 -16.42 11.96 7.45
C ARG A 101 -17.40 10.80 7.50
N GLU A 102 -17.30 9.88 6.54
CA GLU A 102 -18.12 8.65 6.49
C GLU A 102 -17.64 7.57 7.48
N ALA A 103 -16.45 7.73 8.05
CA ALA A 103 -15.90 6.79 9.02
C ALA A 103 -16.77 6.74 10.29
N PRO A 104 -17.09 5.54 10.81
CA PRO A 104 -17.84 5.42 12.06
C PRO A 104 -17.05 6.06 13.22
N PRO A 105 -17.75 6.54 14.26
CA PRO A 105 -17.09 7.08 15.44
C PRO A 105 -16.21 6.00 16.08
N SER A 106 -14.99 6.37 16.45
CA SER A 106 -14.10 5.50 17.23
C SER A 106 -14.79 5.13 18.53
N ARG A 107 -15.04 3.83 18.75
CA ARG A 107 -15.49 3.30 20.03
C ARG A 107 -14.37 3.34 21.06
#